data_AF-A0A195BUS7-F1
#
_entry.id   AF-A0A195BUS7-F1
#
_cell.length_a   1.000
_cell.length_b   1.000
_cell.length_c   1.000
_cell.angle_alpha   90.00
_cell.angle_beta   90.00
_cell.angle_gamma   90.00
#
_symmetry.space_group_name_H-M   'P 1'
#
loop_
_entity.id
_entity.type
_entity.pdbx_description
1 polymer ?
#
loop_
_entity_poly.entity_id
_entity_poly.type
_entity_poly.pdbx_seq_one_letter_code
_entity_poly.pdbx_strand_id
1 'polypeptide(L)'
;MEAIAKHDFTATAEDELSFRRSQVLKILNMEDDMNWYRAELDSREGLIPSNYIEMKSHEQKLNNYYLINWYYGRITRADAERLLMNKHEGAFLIRISESSPGDFSLSVKCSDGVQHFKVLRDAQGKFFLWVVKFNSLNELVEYHRTASVSRSQDVKLRDMVPEECLVQALYDFAPQEPGELEFRRGDVITVTDRTDQHWWHGEIGNRRGLFPSTYTSHGRTHRGRYWEQWPPYPTSITYRIRVAADLINNILQTSPIEWATKVYWWSRRKVF
;
A
#
# COMPACT_ATOMS: atom_id res chain seq x y z
N MET A 1 -3.81 9.27 6.57
CA MET A 1 -3.31 9.60 5.22
C MET A 1 -3.88 10.94 4.80
N GLU A 2 -3.41 11.51 3.68
CA GLU A 2 -4.04 12.68 3.06
C GLU A 2 -4.83 12.29 1.81
N ALA A 3 -5.87 13.07 1.51
CA ALA A 3 -6.59 13.05 0.25
C ALA A 3 -6.91 14.49 -0.19
N ILE A 4 -7.03 14.73 -1.48
CA ILE A 4 -7.49 15.99 -2.05
C ILE A 4 -8.96 15.87 -2.46
N ALA A 5 -9.77 16.85 -2.08
CA ALA A 5 -11.17 16.92 -2.49
C ALA A 5 -11.27 17.24 -3.99
N LYS A 6 -11.95 16.38 -4.76
CA LYS A 6 -12.23 16.61 -6.19
C LYS A 6 -13.45 17.48 -6.42
N HIS A 7 -14.37 17.49 -5.45
CA HIS A 7 -15.63 18.22 -5.52
C HIS A 7 -15.94 18.89 -4.16
N ASP A 8 -16.87 19.84 -4.18
CA ASP A 8 -17.46 20.39 -2.96
C ASP A 8 -18.45 19.36 -2.39
N PHE A 9 -18.51 19.28 -1.06
CA PHE A 9 -19.46 18.44 -0.34
C PHE A 9 -20.01 19.20 0.87
N THR A 10 -21.33 19.23 0.97
CA THR A 10 -22.05 19.78 2.12
C THR A 10 -22.67 18.62 2.88
N ALA A 11 -22.35 18.55 4.17
CA ALA A 11 -22.89 17.53 5.08
C ALA A 11 -24.42 17.57 5.10
N THR A 12 -25.01 16.40 4.96
CA THR A 12 -26.45 16.12 4.99
C THR A 12 -26.88 15.45 6.29
N ALA A 13 -25.93 14.91 7.05
CA ALA A 13 -26.12 14.32 8.38
C ALA A 13 -25.11 14.89 9.41
N GLU A 14 -25.38 14.71 10.69
CA GLU A 14 -24.57 15.27 11.79
C GLU A 14 -23.17 14.63 11.92
N ASP A 15 -23.02 13.40 11.46
CA ASP A 15 -21.78 12.64 11.46
C ASP A 15 -20.92 12.88 10.20
N GLU A 16 -21.40 13.67 9.25
CA GLU A 16 -20.72 13.98 7.99
C GLU A 16 -19.86 15.26 8.08
N LEU A 17 -18.75 15.28 7.35
CA LEU A 17 -17.82 16.40 7.31
C LEU A 17 -17.93 17.16 5.98
N SER A 18 -18.32 18.44 6.04
CA SER A 18 -18.34 19.32 4.86
C SER A 18 -16.94 19.74 4.43
N PHE A 19 -16.70 19.84 3.13
CA PHE A 19 -15.43 20.31 2.56
C PHE A 19 -15.63 20.94 1.18
N ARG A 20 -14.62 21.69 0.74
CA ARG A 20 -14.54 22.32 -0.59
C ARG A 20 -13.54 21.60 -1.46
N ARG A 21 -13.78 21.65 -2.78
CA ARG A 21 -12.84 21.20 -3.80
C ARG A 21 -11.44 21.77 -3.54
N SER A 22 -10.44 20.96 -3.80
CA SER A 22 -9.02 21.22 -3.61
C SER A 22 -8.55 21.32 -2.15
N GLN A 23 -9.42 21.18 -1.16
CA GLN A 23 -8.98 21.04 0.23
C GLN A 23 -8.28 19.70 0.46
N VAL A 24 -7.28 19.72 1.35
CA VAL A 24 -6.56 18.52 1.77
C VAL A 24 -7.22 17.99 3.04
N LEU A 25 -7.73 16.76 2.94
CA LEU A 25 -8.44 16.06 3.99
C LEU A 25 -7.51 15.02 4.61
N LYS A 26 -7.54 14.91 5.92
CA LYS A 26 -6.80 13.88 6.64
C LYS A 26 -7.67 12.65 6.84
N ILE A 27 -7.39 11.60 6.11
CA ILE A 27 -8.11 10.33 6.17
C ILE A 27 -7.65 9.54 7.40
N LEU A 28 -8.62 9.21 8.26
CA LEU A 28 -8.46 8.50 9.53
C LEU A 28 -8.88 7.03 9.44
N ASN A 29 -9.94 6.72 8.70
CA ASN A 29 -10.39 5.34 8.49
C ASN A 29 -11.07 5.19 7.12
N MET A 30 -10.74 4.12 6.40
CA MET A 30 -11.31 3.75 5.09
C MET A 30 -11.94 2.35 5.08
N GLU A 31 -11.90 1.65 6.21
CA GLU A 31 -12.13 0.20 6.27
C GLU A 31 -13.51 -0.16 6.84
N ASP A 32 -14.19 0.80 7.45
CA ASP A 32 -15.52 0.58 8.02
C ASP A 32 -16.60 0.58 6.93
N ASP A 33 -16.41 1.39 5.87
CA ASP A 33 -17.32 1.50 4.73
C ASP A 33 -16.55 1.91 3.46
N MET A 34 -16.86 1.28 2.31
CA MET A 34 -16.17 1.55 1.03
C MET A 34 -16.62 2.87 0.36
N ASN A 35 -17.81 3.35 0.71
CA ASN A 35 -18.43 4.56 0.20
C ASN A 35 -18.16 5.75 1.14
N TRP A 36 -17.94 5.52 2.43
CA TRP A 36 -17.76 6.56 3.43
C TRP A 36 -16.49 6.38 4.26
N TYR A 37 -15.62 7.37 4.20
CA TYR A 37 -14.38 7.37 4.98
C TYR A 37 -14.48 8.35 6.14
N ARG A 38 -13.87 8.01 7.27
CA ARG A 38 -13.70 8.95 8.37
C ARG A 38 -12.50 9.84 8.07
N ALA A 39 -12.70 11.15 8.11
CA ALA A 39 -11.68 12.14 7.85
C ALA A 39 -11.70 13.28 8.87
N GLU A 40 -10.62 14.05 8.91
CA GLU A 40 -10.44 15.28 9.68
C GLU A 40 -10.15 16.45 8.73
N LEU A 41 -10.79 17.59 8.98
CA LEU A 41 -10.51 18.89 8.38
C LEU A 41 -10.68 19.98 9.44
N ASP A 42 -9.67 20.82 9.62
CA ASP A 42 -9.68 21.92 10.59
C ASP A 42 -10.09 21.46 12.01
N SER A 43 -9.54 20.33 12.47
CA SER A 43 -9.85 19.67 13.76
C SER A 43 -11.28 19.16 13.92
N ARG A 44 -12.10 19.19 12.87
CA ARG A 44 -13.41 18.55 12.85
C ARG A 44 -13.30 17.19 12.17
N GLU A 45 -13.84 16.17 12.81
CA GLU A 45 -13.92 14.83 12.24
C GLU A 45 -15.33 14.53 11.75
N GLY A 46 -15.43 13.72 10.71
CA GLY A 46 -16.71 13.19 10.23
C GLY A 46 -16.53 12.28 9.03
N LEU A 47 -17.64 11.77 8.52
CA LEU A 47 -17.70 10.92 7.35
C LEU A 47 -17.66 11.77 6.07
N ILE A 48 -16.93 11.29 5.08
CA ILE A 48 -16.83 11.89 3.75
C ILE A 48 -17.05 10.83 2.68
N PRO A 49 -17.67 11.17 1.54
CA PRO A 49 -17.87 10.23 0.46
C PRO A 49 -16.55 9.93 -0.27
N SER A 50 -16.20 8.66 -0.41
CA SER A 50 -14.92 8.21 -0.97
C SER A 50 -14.74 8.59 -2.45
N ASN A 51 -15.83 8.72 -3.21
CA ASN A 51 -15.82 9.15 -4.60
C ASN A 51 -15.60 10.66 -4.81
N TYR A 52 -15.66 11.46 -3.74
CA TYR A 52 -15.42 12.91 -3.79
C TYR A 52 -13.97 13.28 -3.56
N ILE A 53 -13.11 12.31 -3.29
CA ILE A 53 -11.72 12.52 -2.95
C ILE A 53 -10.78 11.72 -3.85
N GLU A 54 -9.55 12.20 -3.93
CA GLU A 54 -8.42 11.50 -4.52
C GLU A 54 -7.35 11.35 -3.44
N MET A 55 -6.99 10.10 -3.13
CA MET A 55 -5.98 9.84 -2.12
C MET A 55 -4.65 10.43 -2.57
N LYS A 56 -4.01 11.22 -1.71
CA LYS A 56 -2.59 11.53 -1.84
C LYS A 56 -1.81 10.31 -1.32
N SER A 57 -1.94 9.16 -1.97
CA SER A 57 -0.80 8.23 -1.97
C SER A 57 0.38 8.97 -2.60
N HIS A 58 1.61 8.68 -2.20
CA HIS A 58 2.81 9.24 -2.86
C HIS A 58 2.76 8.79 -4.33
N GLU A 59 2.08 9.56 -5.18
CA GLU A 59 1.96 9.32 -6.61
C GLU A 59 3.33 9.62 -7.20
N GLN A 60 4.24 8.67 -7.06
CA GLN A 60 5.20 8.44 -8.11
C GLN A 60 4.53 7.48 -9.07
N LYS A 61 3.80 8.05 -10.04
CA LYS A 61 3.46 7.32 -11.26
C LYS A 61 4.77 6.94 -11.91
N LEU A 62 5.11 5.65 -11.83
CA LEU A 62 6.18 5.08 -12.61
C LEU A 62 5.53 4.26 -13.71
N ASN A 63 5.35 4.88 -14.88
CA ASN A 63 4.96 4.24 -16.16
C ASN A 63 3.96 3.07 -16.04
N ASN A 64 2.71 3.42 -15.67
CA ASN A 64 1.55 2.52 -15.51
C ASN A 64 1.54 1.57 -14.29
N TYR A 65 2.55 1.61 -13.43
CA TYR A 65 2.51 0.92 -12.13
C TYR A 65 2.30 1.92 -11.00
N TYR A 66 1.29 1.65 -10.17
CA TYR A 66 1.12 2.32 -8.90
C TYR A 66 2.25 1.84 -7.97
N LEU A 67 3.24 2.70 -7.71
CA LEU A 67 4.22 2.45 -6.66
C LEU A 67 3.46 2.09 -5.38
N ILE A 68 3.89 0.99 -4.78
CA ILE A 68 3.17 0.32 -3.69
C ILE A 68 2.86 1.36 -2.62
N ASN A 69 1.56 1.55 -2.38
CA ASN A 69 1.07 2.42 -1.32
C ASN A 69 1.63 1.91 0.00
N TRP A 70 2.41 2.72 0.70
CA TRP A 70 2.95 2.37 2.02
C TRP A 70 1.82 2.16 3.05
N TYR A 71 0.59 2.61 2.77
CA TYR A 71 -0.56 2.30 3.61
C TYR A 71 -1.25 0.99 3.19
N TYR A 72 -1.26 0.02 4.10
CA TYR A 72 -1.78 -1.33 3.90
C TYR A 72 -3.10 -1.62 4.65
N GLY A 73 -3.68 -0.62 5.31
CA GLY A 73 -4.96 -0.78 6.01
C GLY A 73 -4.94 -1.90 7.05
N ARG A 74 -5.91 -2.82 6.97
CA ARG A 74 -6.02 -3.99 7.86
C ARG A 74 -5.12 -5.15 7.41
N ILE A 75 -3.82 -5.01 7.64
CA ILE A 75 -2.87 -6.13 7.61
C ILE A 75 -2.44 -6.49 9.03
N THR A 76 -2.35 -7.80 9.34
CA THR A 76 -1.92 -8.26 10.66
C THR A 76 -0.44 -7.97 10.89
N ARG A 77 -0.01 -7.96 12.15
CA ARG A 77 1.41 -7.86 12.50
C ARG A 77 2.22 -8.96 11.82
N ALA A 78 1.72 -10.20 11.90
CA ALA A 78 2.40 -11.37 11.35
C ALA A 78 2.49 -11.31 9.81
N ASP A 79 1.45 -10.83 9.14
CA ASP A 79 1.48 -10.67 7.69
C ASP A 79 2.40 -9.52 7.26
N ALA A 80 2.44 -8.42 8.03
CA ALA A 80 3.42 -7.35 7.82
C ALA A 80 4.86 -7.84 7.99
N GLU A 81 5.13 -8.68 9.00
CA GLU A 81 6.43 -9.31 9.20
C GLU A 81 6.80 -10.19 7.99
N ARG A 82 5.92 -11.08 7.55
CA ARG A 82 6.14 -11.95 6.37
C ARG A 82 6.42 -11.14 5.10
N LEU A 83 5.66 -10.07 4.88
CA LEU A 83 5.78 -9.23 3.68
C LEU A 83 7.12 -8.49 3.65
N LEU A 84 7.57 -7.99 4.80
CA LEU A 84 8.80 -7.18 4.91
C LEU A 84 10.07 -8.02 5.08
N MET A 85 9.99 -9.26 5.55
CA MET A 85 11.15 -10.07 5.92
C MET A 85 12.16 -10.25 4.78
N ASN A 86 11.68 -10.35 3.54
CA ASN A 86 12.49 -10.52 2.33
C ASN A 86 12.69 -9.21 1.54
N LYS A 87 12.37 -8.05 2.13
CA LYS A 87 12.56 -6.74 1.50
C LYS A 87 13.87 -6.11 1.94
N HIS A 88 14.28 -5.06 1.23
CA HIS A 88 15.48 -4.30 1.56
C HIS A 88 15.32 -3.56 2.89
N GLU A 89 16.45 -3.25 3.55
CA GLU A 89 16.44 -2.46 4.79
C GLU A 89 15.84 -1.07 4.56
N GLY A 90 14.95 -0.68 5.47
CA GLY A 90 14.15 0.54 5.37
C GLY A 90 12.79 0.34 4.69
N ALA A 91 12.56 -0.80 4.02
CA ALA A 91 11.24 -1.14 3.47
C ALA A 91 10.19 -1.11 4.56
N PHE A 92 9.08 -0.42 4.34
CA PHE A 92 8.09 -0.19 5.40
C PHE A 92 6.66 -0.22 4.88
N LEU A 93 5.73 -0.37 5.84
CA LEU A 93 4.32 -0.13 5.65
C LEU A 93 3.70 0.46 6.91
N ILE A 94 2.62 1.23 6.74
CA ILE A 94 1.73 1.66 7.80
C ILE A 94 0.44 0.83 7.71
N ARG A 95 0.01 0.33 8.86
CA ARG A 95 -1.19 -0.49 9.02
C ARG A 95 -2.02 0.02 10.18
N ILE A 96 -3.26 -0.43 10.27
CA ILE A 96 -4.08 -0.23 11.46
C ILE A 96 -3.51 -1.06 12.61
N SER A 97 -3.52 -0.48 13.81
CA SER A 97 -3.05 -1.14 15.02
C SER A 97 -4.05 -2.19 15.50
N GLU A 98 -3.67 -3.47 15.50
CA GLU A 98 -4.49 -4.56 16.04
C GLU A 98 -4.69 -4.44 17.55
N SER A 99 -3.71 -3.92 18.27
CA SER A 99 -3.75 -3.79 19.73
C SER A 99 -4.40 -2.50 20.20
N SER A 100 -4.71 -1.56 19.30
CA SER A 100 -5.31 -0.27 19.65
C SER A 100 -6.20 0.23 18.51
N PRO A 101 -7.50 -0.12 18.52
CA PRO A 101 -8.44 0.31 17.50
C PRO A 101 -8.44 1.84 17.33
N GLY A 102 -8.36 2.31 16.09
CA GLY A 102 -8.29 3.75 15.75
C GLY A 102 -6.87 4.32 15.67
N ASP A 103 -5.85 3.58 16.14
CA ASP A 103 -4.44 3.96 16.00
C ASP A 103 -3.78 3.26 14.80
N PHE A 104 -2.63 3.78 14.38
CA PHE A 104 -1.79 3.17 13.35
C PHE A 104 -0.53 2.55 13.93
N SER A 105 0.06 1.61 13.18
CA SER A 105 1.37 1.04 13.42
C SER A 105 2.22 1.14 12.17
N LEU A 106 3.45 1.63 12.31
CA LEU A 106 4.49 1.60 11.29
C LEU A 106 5.31 0.33 11.47
N SER A 107 5.39 -0.51 10.44
CA SER A 107 6.24 -1.71 10.41
C SER A 107 7.36 -1.49 9.41
N VAL A 108 8.61 -1.73 9.80
CA VAL A 108 9.78 -1.45 8.97
C VAL A 108 10.78 -2.60 9.04
N LYS A 109 11.38 -2.93 7.90
CA LYS A 109 12.46 -3.91 7.78
C LYS A 109 13.77 -3.29 8.26
N CYS A 110 14.31 -3.87 9.33
CA CYS A 110 15.65 -3.59 9.85
C CYS A 110 16.61 -4.74 9.51
N SER A 111 17.90 -4.55 9.74
CA SER A 111 18.92 -5.60 9.56
C SER A 111 18.61 -6.90 10.34
N ASP A 112 18.08 -6.79 11.56
CA ASP A 112 17.80 -7.89 12.49
C ASP A 112 16.38 -8.47 12.42
N GLY A 113 15.50 -7.90 11.61
CA GLY A 113 14.10 -8.35 11.54
C GLY A 113 13.16 -7.24 11.13
N VAL A 114 11.91 -7.33 11.56
CA VAL A 114 10.90 -6.29 11.35
C VAL A 114 10.59 -5.63 12.69
N GLN A 115 10.75 -4.31 12.75
CA GLN A 115 10.40 -3.51 13.92
C GLN A 115 9.05 -2.85 13.72
N HIS A 116 8.31 -2.64 14.82
CA HIS A 116 6.98 -2.06 14.79
C HIS A 116 6.90 -0.89 15.76
N PHE A 117 6.49 0.26 15.25
CA PHE A 117 6.33 1.49 16.00
C PHE A 117 4.85 1.86 16.04
N LYS A 118 4.31 2.07 17.24
CA LYS A 118 2.98 2.63 17.38
C LYS A 118 3.00 4.10 16.95
N VAL A 119 2.15 4.47 16.01
CA VAL A 119 1.95 5.87 15.64
C VAL A 119 0.97 6.46 16.64
N LEU A 120 1.46 7.38 17.45
CA LEU A 120 0.67 8.05 18.48
C LEU A 120 0.03 9.30 17.90
N ARG A 121 -1.06 9.74 18.56
CA ARG A 121 -1.80 10.95 18.24
C ARG A 121 -1.95 11.80 19.50
N ASP A 122 -1.72 13.10 19.41
CA ASP A 122 -1.94 14.00 20.55
C ASP A 122 -3.39 14.54 20.57
N ALA A 123 -3.71 15.35 21.59
CA ALA A 123 -5.03 15.95 21.75
C ALA A 123 -5.42 16.92 20.62
N GLN A 124 -4.45 17.40 19.83
CA GLN A 124 -4.69 18.24 18.65
C GLN A 124 -4.76 17.40 17.37
N GLY A 125 -4.74 16.06 17.50
CA GLY A 125 -4.80 15.14 16.39
C GLY A 125 -3.45 14.92 15.68
N LYS A 126 -2.34 15.51 16.12
CA LYS A 126 -1.04 15.39 15.43
C LYS A 126 -0.40 14.03 15.64
N PHE A 127 0.18 13.46 14.59
CA PHE A 127 0.83 12.15 14.60
C PHE A 127 2.29 12.24 15.02
N PHE A 128 2.79 11.25 15.74
CA PHE A 128 4.20 11.15 16.08
C PHE A 128 4.61 9.72 16.45
N LEU A 129 5.89 9.40 16.25
CA LEU A 129 6.52 8.20 16.83
C LEU A 129 7.22 8.53 18.15
N TRP A 130 7.77 9.74 18.26
CA TRP A 130 8.63 10.16 19.38
C TRP A 130 8.31 11.59 19.84
N VAL A 131 9.16 12.56 19.51
CA VAL A 131 9.06 13.96 19.97
C VAL A 131 8.50 14.88 18.89
N VAL A 132 8.88 14.63 17.63
CA VAL A 132 8.45 15.44 16.47
C VAL A 132 7.02 15.05 16.08
N LYS A 133 6.18 16.05 15.85
CA LYS A 133 4.75 15.90 15.56
C LYS A 133 4.41 16.39 14.16
N PHE A 134 3.50 15.68 13.50
CA PHE A 134 3.12 15.85 12.10
C PHE A 134 1.61 16.01 11.96
N ASN A 135 1.15 16.78 10.98
CA ASN A 135 -0.28 16.95 10.73
C ASN A 135 -0.90 15.69 10.13
N SER A 136 -0.12 14.95 9.34
CA SER A 136 -0.55 13.75 8.62
C SER A 136 0.47 12.62 8.68
N LEU A 137 0.03 11.40 8.35
CA LEU A 137 0.92 10.26 8.14
C LEU A 137 1.88 10.49 6.96
N ASN A 138 1.47 11.28 5.97
CA ASN A 138 2.28 11.61 4.81
C ASN A 138 3.49 12.45 5.21
N GLU A 139 3.28 13.51 6.01
CA GLU A 139 4.37 14.32 6.57
C GLU A 139 5.30 13.47 7.46
N LEU A 140 4.74 12.58 8.29
CA LEU A 140 5.51 11.67 9.14
C LEU A 140 6.42 10.76 8.30
N VAL A 141 5.87 10.15 7.25
CA VAL A 141 6.62 9.28 6.33
C VAL A 141 7.72 10.07 5.65
N GLU A 142 7.40 11.23 5.09
CA GLU A 142 8.35 12.06 4.33
C GLU A 142 9.54 12.50 5.20
N TYR A 143 9.27 12.94 6.44
CA TYR A 143 10.31 13.27 7.40
C TYR A 143 11.25 12.07 7.66
N HIS A 144 10.67 10.89 7.88
CA HIS A 144 11.42 9.70 8.22
C HIS A 144 12.11 9.00 7.04
N ARG A 145 11.98 9.51 5.80
CA ARG A 145 12.86 9.13 4.69
C ARG A 145 14.30 9.60 4.90
N THR A 146 14.48 10.69 5.65
CA THR A 146 15.80 11.29 5.93
C THR A 146 16.20 11.19 7.40
N ALA A 147 15.23 11.11 8.32
CA ALA A 147 15.46 10.96 9.76
C ALA A 147 15.15 9.54 10.24
N SER A 148 16.00 9.00 11.13
CA SER A 148 15.78 7.63 11.67
C SER A 148 14.46 7.50 12.42
N VAL A 149 13.75 6.38 12.22
CA VAL A 149 12.58 5.99 13.03
C VAL A 149 12.96 5.32 14.34
N SER A 150 14.20 4.84 14.48
CA SER A 150 14.69 4.17 15.68
C SER A 150 15.60 5.09 16.50
N ARG A 151 15.59 4.93 17.83
CA ARG A 151 16.51 5.64 18.74
C ARG A 151 17.87 4.94 18.89
N SER A 152 17.97 3.67 18.49
CA SER A 152 19.17 2.85 18.68
C SER A 152 19.91 2.53 17.38
N GLN A 153 19.22 2.57 16.24
CA GLN A 153 19.75 2.24 14.92
C GLN A 153 19.39 3.36 13.93
N ASP A 154 20.20 3.56 12.89
CA ASP A 154 19.90 4.48 11.78
C ASP A 154 18.99 3.79 10.77
N VAL A 155 17.67 3.82 11.01
CA VAL A 155 16.66 3.17 10.18
C VAL A 155 15.82 4.25 9.50
N LYS A 156 16.06 4.48 8.21
CA LYS A 156 15.30 5.44 7.39
C LYS A 156 14.27 4.71 6.55
N LEU A 157 13.13 5.35 6.32
CA LEU A 157 12.05 4.77 5.52
C LEU A 157 12.36 4.79 4.03
N ARG A 158 12.14 3.66 3.37
CA ARG A 158 12.31 3.47 1.93
C ARG A 158 11.09 2.76 1.36
N ASP A 159 10.57 3.26 0.24
CA ASP A 159 9.39 2.64 -0.36
C ASP A 159 9.69 1.23 -0.83
N MET A 160 8.68 0.36 -0.72
CA MET A 160 8.78 -0.97 -1.30
C MET A 160 8.77 -0.88 -2.81
N VAL A 161 9.88 -1.32 -3.41
CA VAL A 161 10.00 -1.50 -4.85
C VAL A 161 9.21 -2.77 -5.22
N PRO A 162 8.24 -2.71 -6.15
CA PRO A 162 7.59 -3.91 -6.68
C PRO A 162 8.65 -4.88 -7.20
N GLU A 163 8.54 -6.18 -6.90
CA GLU A 163 9.50 -7.18 -7.40
C GLU A 163 9.56 -7.23 -8.92
N GLU A 164 8.46 -6.82 -9.58
CA GLU A 164 8.35 -6.68 -11.04
C GLU A 164 9.22 -5.55 -11.61
N CYS A 165 9.68 -4.63 -10.75
CA CYS A 165 10.66 -3.59 -11.07
C CYS A 165 12.09 -4.01 -10.72
N LEU A 166 12.33 -5.22 -10.21
CA LEU A 166 13.68 -5.71 -9.93
C LEU A 166 14.15 -6.66 -11.04
N VAL A 167 15.30 -6.34 -11.61
CA VAL A 167 15.96 -7.18 -12.61
C VAL A 167 17.36 -7.50 -12.16
N GLN A 168 17.84 -8.70 -12.52
CA GLN A 168 19.21 -9.11 -12.25
C GLN A 168 20.04 -8.99 -13.52
N ALA A 169 21.19 -8.34 -13.43
CA ALA A 169 22.16 -8.25 -14.52
C ALA A 169 22.70 -9.63 -14.89
N LEU A 170 22.56 -10.00 -16.16
CA LEU A 170 23.10 -11.24 -16.73
C LEU A 170 24.56 -11.10 -17.17
N TYR A 171 24.98 -9.88 -17.48
CA TYR A 171 26.30 -9.53 -17.98
C TYR A 171 26.80 -8.24 -17.34
N ASP A 172 28.11 -8.01 -17.40
CA ASP A 172 28.71 -6.72 -17.07
C ASP A 172 28.33 -5.69 -18.14
N PHE A 173 28.13 -4.45 -17.74
CA PHE A 173 27.84 -3.34 -18.65
C PHE A 173 28.63 -2.10 -18.24
N ALA A 174 29.49 -1.65 -19.15
CA ALA A 174 30.28 -0.44 -19.03
C ALA A 174 29.63 0.69 -19.85
N PRO A 175 29.37 1.86 -19.26
CA PRO A 175 28.81 3.01 -19.95
C PRO A 175 29.62 3.41 -21.18
N GLN A 176 28.95 3.62 -22.31
CA GLN A 176 29.50 4.20 -23.53
C GLN A 176 29.10 5.67 -23.67
N GLU A 177 27.91 6.04 -23.17
CA GLU A 177 27.40 7.40 -23.22
C GLU A 177 27.16 7.99 -21.82
N PRO A 178 27.28 9.33 -21.66
CA PRO A 178 26.89 10.01 -20.43
C PRO A 178 25.41 9.76 -20.11
N GLY A 179 25.13 9.30 -18.88
CA GLY A 179 23.78 8.99 -18.43
C GLY A 179 23.43 7.50 -18.44
N GLU A 180 24.34 6.63 -18.89
CA GLU A 180 24.20 5.18 -18.77
C GLU A 180 24.62 4.65 -17.39
N LEU A 181 23.95 3.59 -16.93
CA LEU A 181 24.18 2.98 -15.63
C LEU A 181 25.19 1.84 -15.72
N GLU A 182 26.35 1.98 -15.08
CA GLU A 182 27.34 0.90 -14.95
C GLU A 182 26.91 -0.18 -13.94
N PHE A 183 27.02 -1.46 -14.33
CA PHE A 183 26.76 -2.59 -13.44
C PHE A 183 27.56 -3.85 -13.80
N ARG A 184 27.65 -4.78 -12.86
CA ARG A 184 28.27 -6.09 -13.02
C ARG A 184 27.22 -7.20 -13.06
N ARG A 185 27.56 -8.31 -13.70
CA ARG A 185 26.77 -9.53 -13.69
C ARG A 185 26.44 -9.92 -12.25
N GLY A 186 25.16 -10.15 -12.00
CA GLY A 186 24.62 -10.51 -10.70
C GLY A 186 24.05 -9.33 -9.90
N ASP A 187 24.37 -8.09 -10.27
CA ASP A 187 23.79 -6.89 -9.65
C ASP A 187 22.27 -6.89 -9.80
N VAL A 188 21.58 -6.43 -8.75
CA VAL A 188 20.12 -6.22 -8.77
C VAL A 188 19.87 -4.75 -9.07
N ILE A 189 19.18 -4.49 -10.17
CA ILE A 189 18.84 -3.16 -10.64
C ILE A 189 17.35 -2.91 -10.36
N THR A 190 17.04 -1.78 -9.74
CA THR A 190 15.67 -1.28 -9.65
C THR A 190 15.35 -0.52 -10.93
N VAL A 191 14.42 -1.05 -11.72
CA VAL A 191 13.96 -0.45 -12.97
C VAL A 191 12.98 0.68 -12.66
N THR A 192 13.37 1.89 -13.04
CA THR A 192 12.61 3.13 -12.84
C THR A 192 11.89 3.60 -14.12
N ASP A 193 12.23 3.09 -15.31
CA ASP A 193 11.48 3.36 -16.54
C ASP A 193 11.59 2.18 -17.53
N ARG A 194 10.47 1.73 -18.09
CA ARG A 194 10.36 0.69 -19.14
C ARG A 194 9.57 1.14 -20.37
N THR A 195 9.43 2.46 -20.56
CA THR A 195 8.65 3.04 -21.66
C THR A 195 9.27 2.67 -23.01
N ASP A 196 10.60 2.61 -23.07
CA ASP A 196 11.32 2.07 -24.21
C ASP A 196 11.53 0.55 -24.07
N GLN A 197 11.45 -0.15 -25.21
CA GLN A 197 11.51 -1.62 -25.26
C GLN A 197 12.94 -2.15 -25.09
N HIS A 198 13.95 -1.37 -25.47
CA HIS A 198 15.34 -1.78 -25.55
C HIS A 198 16.19 -1.16 -24.44
N TRP A 199 15.85 0.05 -24.00
CA TRP A 199 16.61 0.79 -23.00
C TRP A 199 15.74 1.18 -21.82
N TRP A 200 16.11 0.71 -20.64
CA TRP A 200 15.40 1.01 -19.40
C TRP A 200 16.19 2.00 -18.56
N HIS A 201 15.51 2.86 -17.82
CA HIS A 201 16.15 3.56 -16.71
C HIS A 201 16.11 2.69 -15.47
N GLY A 202 17.17 2.74 -14.69
CA GLY A 202 17.17 2.12 -13.37
C GLY A 202 18.19 2.74 -12.43
N GLU A 203 18.22 2.16 -11.24
CA GLU A 203 19.09 2.60 -10.16
C GLU A 203 19.75 1.42 -9.42
N ILE A 204 21.00 1.64 -9.03
CA ILE A 204 21.76 0.79 -8.09
C ILE A 204 22.32 1.69 -7.00
N GLY A 205 21.76 1.59 -5.80
CA GLY A 205 22.11 2.48 -4.68
C GLY A 205 21.81 3.94 -5.05
N ASN A 206 22.84 4.78 -5.10
CA ASN A 206 22.72 6.20 -5.47
C ASN A 206 23.00 6.47 -6.96
N ARG A 207 23.38 5.45 -7.74
CA ARG A 207 23.69 5.59 -9.17
C ARG A 207 22.43 5.34 -9.98
N ARG A 208 22.20 6.14 -11.01
CA ARG A 208 21.04 6.07 -11.90
C ARG A 208 21.47 6.26 -13.33
N GLY A 209 20.77 5.62 -14.25
CA GLY A 209 21.04 5.78 -15.68
C GLY A 209 20.29 4.80 -16.55
N LEU A 210 20.55 4.90 -17.85
CA LEU A 210 20.03 4.02 -18.88
C LEU A 210 20.83 2.71 -18.96
N PHE A 211 20.15 1.61 -19.26
CA PHE A 211 20.79 0.35 -19.55
C PHE A 211 19.97 -0.51 -20.53
N PRO A 212 20.61 -1.39 -21.31
CA PRO A 212 19.90 -2.27 -22.23
C PRO A 212 19.09 -3.32 -21.47
N SER A 213 17.79 -3.42 -21.78
CA SER A 213 16.85 -4.37 -21.17
C SER A 213 17.31 -5.83 -21.35
N THR A 214 17.91 -6.14 -22.49
CA THR A 214 18.43 -7.45 -22.87
C THR A 214 19.60 -7.95 -22.01
N TYR A 215 20.23 -7.06 -21.24
CA TYR A 215 21.33 -7.41 -20.32
C TYR A 215 20.82 -7.90 -18.98
N THR A 216 19.51 -7.99 -18.80
CA THR A 216 18.89 -8.30 -17.52
C THR A 216 17.84 -9.39 -17.65
N SER A 217 17.63 -10.13 -16.57
CA SER A 217 16.49 -11.05 -16.44
C SER A 217 15.56 -10.56 -15.34
N HIS A 218 14.25 -10.76 -15.53
CA HIS A 218 13.26 -10.60 -14.48
C HIS A 218 13.71 -11.38 -13.24
N GLY A 219 13.65 -10.75 -12.06
CA GLY A 219 14.08 -11.35 -10.81
C GLY A 219 13.40 -12.71 -10.61
N ARG A 220 14.15 -13.81 -10.80
CA ARG A 220 13.67 -15.14 -10.44
C ARG A 220 13.73 -15.24 -8.92
N THR A 221 12.57 -15.38 -8.28
CA THR A 221 12.51 -15.84 -6.90
C THR A 221 13.14 -17.24 -6.84
N HIS A 222 14.15 -17.41 -5.99
CA HIS A 222 14.74 -18.72 -5.71
C HIS A 222 13.74 -19.55 -4.88
N ARG A 223 12.68 -20.04 -5.54
CA ARG A 223 11.90 -21.23 -5.22
C ARG A 223 11.00 -21.50 -6.41
N GLY A 224 11.46 -22.37 -7.30
CA GLY A 224 10.61 -22.89 -8.37
C GLY A 224 9.39 -23.59 -7.77
N ARG A 225 8.21 -23.00 -7.95
CA ARG A 225 6.97 -23.68 -8.36
C ARG A 225 5.79 -22.70 -8.40
N TYR A 226 5.19 -22.61 -9.59
CA TYR A 226 3.82 -22.18 -9.92
C TYR A 226 3.40 -20.72 -9.73
N TRP A 227 3.31 -20.03 -10.87
CA TRP A 227 2.34 -18.97 -11.17
C TRP A 227 0.89 -19.50 -11.30
N GLU A 228 0.49 -20.57 -10.61
CA GLU A 228 -0.85 -21.19 -10.77
C GLU A 228 -1.72 -21.26 -9.50
N GLN A 229 -1.34 -20.65 -8.37
CA GLN A 229 -2.21 -20.65 -7.17
C GLN A 229 -2.31 -19.33 -6.42
N TRP A 230 -1.94 -18.22 -7.04
CA TRP A 230 -2.37 -16.90 -6.60
C TRP A 230 -3.14 -16.27 -7.74
N PRO A 231 -4.40 -15.82 -7.55
CA PRO A 231 -5.05 -15.04 -8.58
C PRO A 231 -4.18 -13.80 -8.80
N PRO A 232 -3.72 -13.50 -10.03
CA PRO A 232 -3.13 -12.20 -10.31
C PRO A 232 -4.18 -11.16 -9.93
N TYR A 233 -3.83 -10.19 -9.09
CA TYR A 233 -4.74 -9.11 -8.73
C TYR A 233 -5.17 -8.38 -10.03
N PRO A 234 -6.44 -8.49 -10.50
CA PRO A 234 -6.80 -7.95 -11.80
C PRO A 234 -7.20 -6.48 -11.67
N THR A 235 -6.52 -5.63 -12.45
CA THR A 235 -6.73 -4.17 -12.56
C THR A 235 -7.96 -3.77 -13.39
N SER A 236 -8.93 -4.66 -13.62
CA SER A 236 -10.12 -4.34 -14.43
C SER A 236 -11.45 -4.51 -13.70
N ILE A 237 -12.29 -3.47 -13.76
CA ILE A 237 -13.70 -3.42 -13.34
C ILE A 237 -14.53 -4.58 -13.92
N THR A 238 -14.21 -5.07 -15.12
CA THR A 238 -14.96 -6.15 -15.78
C THR A 238 -14.89 -7.49 -15.05
N TYR A 239 -13.85 -7.72 -14.24
CA TYR A 239 -13.73 -8.97 -13.46
C TYR A 239 -14.48 -8.91 -12.12
N ARG A 240 -14.75 -7.72 -11.56
CA ARG A 240 -15.56 -7.57 -10.33
C ARG A 240 -17.01 -8.06 -10.54
N ILE A 241 -17.55 -7.85 -11.73
CA ILE A 241 -18.88 -8.34 -12.12
C ILE A 241 -18.88 -9.86 -12.30
N ARG A 242 -17.79 -10.44 -12.83
CA ARG A 242 -17.67 -11.88 -13.05
C ARG A 242 -17.46 -12.66 -11.74
N VAL A 243 -16.66 -12.13 -10.82
CA VAL A 243 -16.45 -12.72 -9.49
C VAL A 243 -17.71 -12.67 -8.64
N ALA A 244 -18.51 -11.60 -8.74
CA ALA A 244 -19.83 -11.56 -8.09
C ALA A 244 -20.78 -12.62 -8.67
N ALA A 245 -20.78 -12.83 -10.00
CA ALA A 245 -21.58 -13.86 -10.65
C ALA A 245 -21.12 -15.29 -10.31
N ASP A 246 -19.81 -15.52 -10.19
CA ASP A 246 -19.24 -16.82 -9.84
C ASP A 246 -19.41 -17.15 -8.35
N LEU A 247 -19.40 -16.15 -7.45
CA LEU A 247 -19.78 -16.31 -6.04
C LEU A 247 -21.28 -16.65 -5.89
N ILE A 248 -22.16 -16.03 -6.69
CA ILE A 248 -23.59 -16.36 -6.72
C ILE A 248 -23.81 -17.79 -7.23
N ASN A 249 -23.08 -18.22 -8.28
CA ASN A 249 -23.16 -19.57 -8.82
C ASN A 249 -22.58 -20.65 -7.88
N ASN A 250 -21.53 -20.33 -7.10
CA ASN A 250 -20.97 -21.26 -6.12
C ASN A 250 -21.84 -21.44 -4.88
N ILE A 251 -22.64 -20.42 -4.51
CA ILE A 251 -23.66 -20.55 -3.45
C ILE A 251 -24.77 -21.52 -3.89
N LEU A 252 -25.06 -21.60 -5.19
CA LEU A 252 -26.08 -22.49 -5.78
C LEU A 252 -25.64 -23.95 -5.98
N GLN A 253 -24.38 -24.31 -5.66
CA GLN A 253 -23.87 -25.68 -5.79
C GLN A 253 -23.79 -26.47 -4.46
N THR A 254 -24.26 -25.92 -3.35
CA THR A 254 -24.45 -26.69 -2.11
C THR A 254 -25.78 -27.45 -2.14
N SER A 255 -25.75 -28.71 -1.70
CA SER A 255 -26.90 -29.64 -1.75
C SER A 255 -28.21 -28.99 -1.23
N PRO A 256 -29.33 -29.09 -1.97
CA PRO A 256 -30.63 -28.50 -1.59
C PRO A 256 -31.18 -28.93 -0.23
N ILE A 257 -30.65 -29.99 0.38
CA ILE A 257 -31.21 -30.64 1.57
C ILE A 257 -30.69 -30.01 2.89
N GLU A 258 -29.48 -29.44 2.89
CA GLU A 258 -28.94 -28.76 4.09
C GLU A 258 -29.46 -27.33 4.26
N TRP A 259 -29.90 -26.69 3.16
CA TRP A 259 -30.51 -25.35 3.20
C TRP A 259 -31.93 -25.40 3.76
N ALA A 260 -32.72 -26.42 3.40
CA ALA A 260 -34.10 -26.56 3.88
C ALA A 260 -34.18 -26.75 5.40
N THR A 261 -33.25 -27.50 6.01
CA THR A 261 -33.20 -27.68 7.46
C THR A 261 -32.73 -26.41 8.19
N LYS A 262 -31.71 -25.70 7.69
CA LYS A 262 -31.23 -24.45 8.32
C LYS A 262 -32.22 -23.29 8.19
N VAL A 263 -32.91 -23.13 7.05
CA VAL A 263 -33.96 -22.12 6.88
C VAL A 263 -35.21 -22.44 7.70
N TYR A 264 -35.59 -23.72 7.80
CA TYR A 264 -36.73 -24.15 8.63
C TYR A 264 -36.51 -23.88 10.13
N TRP A 265 -35.29 -24.03 10.63
CA TRP A 265 -34.93 -23.68 12.01
C TRP A 265 -34.74 -22.17 12.24
N TRP A 266 -34.30 -21.42 11.23
CA TRP A 266 -34.19 -19.96 11.30
C TRP A 266 -35.56 -19.26 11.28
N SER A 267 -36.52 -19.77 10.51
CA SER A 267 -37.89 -19.22 10.41
C SER A 267 -38.75 -19.40 11.68
N ARG A 268 -38.40 -20.32 12.59
CA ARG A 268 -39.19 -20.58 13.82
C ARG A 268 -38.68 -19.91 15.08
N ARG A 269 -37.66 -19.05 15.01
CA ARG A 269 -37.15 -18.26 16.16
C ARG A 269 -37.61 -16.80 16.18
N LYS A 270 -38.65 -16.44 15.42
CA LYS A 270 -39.33 -15.13 15.50
C LYS A 270 -40.86 -15.26 15.50
N VAL A 271 -41.40 -16.17 16.31
CA VAL A 271 -42.77 -16.06 16.86
C VAL A 271 -42.73 -16.69 18.26
N PHE A 272 -43.28 -15.95 19.22
CA PHE A 272 -43.13 -16.03 20.68
C PHE A 272 -41.87 -15.37 21.26
#